data_AF-S9SIW4-F1
#
_entry.id   AF-S9SIW4-F1
#
_cell.length_a   1.000
_cell.length_b   1.000
_cell.length_c   1.000
_cell.angle_alpha   90.00
_cell.angle_beta   90.00
_cell.angle_gamma   90.00
#
_symmetry.space_group_name_H-M   'P 1'
#
loop_
_entity.id
_entity.type
_entity.pdbx_description
1 polymer ?
#
loop_
_entity_poly.entity_id
_entity_poly.type
_entity_poly.pdbx_seq_one_letter_code
_entity_poly.pdbx_strand_id
1 'polypeptide(L)'
;MALILDILLGAAFAALASGAVQIWRRQMEADRHEALRALAARRGWALTEGGRGLGRSGSMRITPRGGHPWTLEVRPEDGRTDFAAESPRWTEGHLVLAAAAPDRRDAAALVAEVPSMGFLRPAEAPAGFLMLNDGDPGRRLPLEDVAQLLRAWQPVVRGRKGLPLLMLTPEGIRLRLGHPLKRADQVERFADLALVISRIIGP
;
A
#
# COMPACT_ATOMS: atom_id res chain seq x y z
N MET A 1 -56.56 -7.23 7.93
CA MET A 1 -55.80 -7.70 9.11
C MET A 1 -54.53 -8.45 8.71
N ALA A 2 -54.61 -9.44 7.79
CA ALA A 2 -53.43 -10.19 7.31
C ALA A 2 -52.29 -9.30 6.77
N LEU A 3 -52.61 -8.30 5.93
CA LEU A 3 -51.61 -7.40 5.33
C LEU A 3 -50.78 -6.58 6.33
N ILE A 4 -51.38 -6.19 7.47
CA ILE A 4 -50.68 -5.43 8.53
C ILE A 4 -49.71 -6.33 9.28
N LEU A 5 -50.10 -7.60 9.52
CA LEU A 5 -49.26 -8.58 10.18
C LEU A 5 -48.02 -8.91 9.33
N ASP A 6 -48.20 -9.08 8.02
CA ASP A 6 -47.11 -9.37 7.07
C ASP A 6 -46.11 -8.20 7.00
N ILE A 7 -46.59 -6.95 7.00
CA ILE A 7 -45.73 -5.76 7.02
C ILE A 7 -44.92 -5.69 8.33
N LEU A 8 -45.55 -5.94 9.48
CA LEU A 8 -44.87 -5.92 10.77
C LEU A 8 -43.83 -7.05 10.89
N LEU A 9 -44.14 -8.24 10.40
CA LEU A 9 -43.19 -9.37 10.37
C LEU A 9 -42.01 -9.07 9.44
N GLY A 10 -42.27 -8.51 8.26
CA GLY A 10 -41.23 -8.11 7.31
C GLY A 10 -40.29 -7.04 7.89
N ALA A 11 -40.84 -6.04 8.57
CA ALA A 11 -40.05 -4.99 9.23
C ALA A 11 -39.19 -5.55 10.38
N ALA A 12 -39.75 -6.44 11.21
CA ALA A 12 -39.02 -7.09 12.29
C ALA A 12 -37.86 -7.96 11.77
N PHE A 13 -38.10 -8.73 10.70
CA PHE A 13 -37.06 -9.53 10.04
C PHE A 13 -35.93 -8.66 9.46
N ALA A 14 -36.28 -7.58 8.76
CA ALA A 14 -35.29 -6.66 8.20
C ALA A 14 -34.43 -5.99 9.30
N ALA A 15 -35.02 -5.63 10.43
CA ALA A 15 -34.30 -5.09 11.57
C ALA A 15 -33.32 -6.11 12.20
N LEU A 16 -33.77 -7.35 12.40
CA LEU A 16 -32.93 -8.44 12.92
C LEU A 16 -31.78 -8.79 11.97
N ALA A 17 -32.05 -8.91 10.66
CA ALA A 17 -31.03 -9.16 9.65
C ALA A 17 -29.99 -8.02 9.60
N SER A 18 -30.43 -6.77 9.67
CA SER A 18 -29.54 -5.61 9.70
C SER A 18 -28.67 -5.60 10.97
N GLY A 19 -29.25 -5.92 12.12
CA GLY A 19 -28.54 -6.05 13.39
C GLY A 19 -27.46 -7.13 13.34
N ALA A 20 -27.81 -8.32 12.84
CA ALA A 20 -26.87 -9.43 12.68
C ALA A 20 -25.68 -9.08 11.77
N VAL A 21 -25.95 -8.40 10.64
CA VAL A 21 -24.90 -7.94 9.71
C VAL A 21 -23.98 -6.91 10.38
N GLN A 22 -24.52 -5.98 11.17
CA GLN A 22 -23.70 -5.00 11.89
C GLN A 22 -22.81 -5.65 12.95
N ILE A 23 -23.35 -6.61 13.73
CA ILE A 23 -22.58 -7.36 14.73
C ILE A 23 -21.46 -8.15 14.03
N TRP A 24 -21.79 -8.85 12.95
CA TRP A 24 -20.80 -9.61 12.18
C TRP A 24 -19.69 -8.72 11.62
N ARG A 25 -20.01 -7.52 11.10
CA ARG A 25 -19.00 -6.55 10.65
C ARG A 25 -18.08 -6.09 11.78
N ARG A 26 -18.64 -5.78 12.95
CA ARG A 26 -17.85 -5.38 14.14
C ARG A 26 -16.92 -6.49 14.61
N GLN A 27 -17.40 -7.74 14.61
CA GLN A 27 -16.58 -8.89 14.97
C GLN A 27 -15.41 -9.06 13.98
N MET A 28 -15.70 -9.01 12.68
CA MET A 28 -14.67 -9.09 11.64
C MET A 28 -13.63 -7.96 11.73
N GLU A 29 -14.03 -6.76 12.14
CA GLU A 29 -13.10 -5.65 12.39
C GLU A 29 -12.23 -5.90 13.63
N ALA A 30 -12.80 -6.42 14.71
CA ALA A 30 -12.07 -6.78 15.92
C ALA A 30 -11.02 -7.88 15.64
N ASP A 31 -11.43 -8.96 14.96
CA ASP A 31 -10.54 -10.08 14.60
C ASP A 31 -9.36 -9.60 13.73
N ARG A 32 -9.62 -8.67 12.79
CA ARG A 32 -8.57 -8.07 11.95
C ARG A 32 -7.59 -7.22 12.75
N HIS A 33 -8.09 -6.41 13.67
CA HIS A 33 -7.25 -5.59 14.54
C HIS A 33 -6.37 -6.46 15.44
N GLU A 34 -6.94 -7.52 16.00
CA GLU A 34 -6.20 -8.49 16.80
C GLU A 34 -5.11 -9.18 15.97
N ALA A 35 -5.42 -9.63 14.76
CA ALA A 35 -4.44 -10.22 13.85
C ALA A 35 -3.28 -9.26 13.52
N LEU A 36 -3.57 -7.96 13.32
CA LEU A 36 -2.54 -6.94 13.07
C LEU A 36 -1.68 -6.68 14.30
N ARG A 37 -2.27 -6.66 15.50
CA ARG A 37 -1.51 -6.52 16.76
C ARG A 37 -0.62 -7.73 17.01
N ALA A 38 -1.13 -8.94 16.76
CA ALA A 38 -0.37 -10.17 16.87
C ALA A 38 0.80 -10.20 15.88
N LEU A 39 0.57 -9.79 14.62
CA LEU A 39 1.63 -9.61 13.62
C LEU A 39 2.70 -8.62 14.10
N ALA A 40 2.28 -7.43 14.53
CA ALA A 40 3.20 -6.39 14.99
C ALA A 40 4.03 -6.88 16.19
N ALA A 41 3.41 -7.55 17.16
CA ALA A 41 4.13 -8.14 18.29
C ALA A 41 5.16 -9.19 17.83
N ARG A 42 4.77 -10.12 16.95
CA ARG A 42 5.64 -11.19 16.42
C ARG A 42 6.85 -10.64 15.66
N ARG A 43 6.67 -9.55 14.91
CA ARG A 43 7.73 -8.95 14.09
C ARG A 43 8.55 -7.90 14.83
N GLY A 44 8.24 -7.60 16.09
CA GLY A 44 8.90 -6.54 16.84
C GLY A 44 8.60 -5.14 16.29
N TRP A 45 7.37 -4.94 15.81
CA TRP A 45 6.88 -3.67 15.29
C TRP A 45 6.00 -2.95 16.32
N ALA A 46 5.93 -1.63 16.21
CA ALA A 46 4.98 -0.79 16.90
C ALA A 46 3.85 -0.42 15.94
N LEU A 47 2.61 -0.70 16.36
CA LEU A 47 1.40 -0.35 15.65
C LEU A 47 0.77 0.88 16.31
N THR A 48 0.60 1.95 15.56
CA THR A 48 -0.08 3.18 16.00
C THR A 48 -1.32 3.39 15.13
N GLU A 49 -2.49 3.47 15.75
CA GLU A 49 -3.74 3.81 15.07
C GLU A 49 -4.03 5.30 15.29
N GLY A 50 -4.08 6.07 14.21
CA GLY A 50 -4.39 7.51 14.23
C GLY A 50 -5.89 7.76 14.05
N GLY A 51 -6.47 8.61 14.91
CA GLY A 51 -7.70 9.34 14.65
C GLY A 51 -8.94 8.51 14.28
N ARG A 52 -9.50 7.73 15.22
CA ARG A 52 -10.92 7.37 15.16
C ARG A 52 -11.73 8.44 15.89
N GLY A 53 -12.21 9.45 15.17
CA GLY A 53 -13.07 10.50 15.72
C GLY A 53 -13.50 11.53 14.69
N LEU A 54 -14.74 12.00 14.78
CA LEU A 54 -15.34 13.06 13.94
C LEU A 54 -15.40 12.76 12.43
N GLY A 55 -15.79 11.54 12.05
CA GLY A 55 -16.09 11.19 10.65
C GLY A 55 -14.87 10.99 9.74
N ARG A 56 -13.65 10.98 10.29
CA ARG A 56 -12.43 10.64 9.54
C ARG A 56 -12.12 9.14 9.64
N SER A 57 -11.72 8.53 8.52
CA SER A 57 -11.22 7.17 8.51
C SER A 57 -9.80 7.18 9.08
N GLY A 58 -9.60 6.54 10.23
CA GLY A 58 -8.31 6.52 10.90
C GLY A 58 -7.18 5.98 10.02
N SER A 59 -5.97 6.51 10.19
CA SER A 59 -4.76 5.97 9.59
C SER A 59 -4.14 4.91 10.48
N MET A 60 -3.42 3.96 9.90
CA MET A 60 -2.68 2.94 10.64
C MET A 60 -1.21 3.07 10.28
N ARG A 61 -0.33 3.20 11.28
CA ARG A 61 1.11 3.34 11.10
C ARG A 61 1.84 2.20 11.80
N ILE A 62 2.77 1.57 11.09
CA ILE A 62 3.65 0.51 11.56
C ILE A 62 5.09 1.00 11.47
N THR A 63 5.83 0.83 12.55
CA THR A 63 7.26 1.19 12.65
C THR A 63 8.04 0.06 13.31
N PRO A 64 9.31 -0.16 12.99
CA PRO A 64 10.13 -1.15 13.68
C PRO A 64 10.47 -0.65 15.10
N ARG A 65 10.53 -1.55 16.09
CA ARG A 65 11.01 -1.21 17.44
C ARG A 65 12.54 -1.13 17.53
N GLY A 66 13.26 -1.59 16.51
CA GLY A 66 14.72 -1.54 16.44
C GLY A 66 15.23 -1.80 15.02
N GLY A 67 16.49 -1.45 14.76
CA GLY A 67 17.11 -1.53 13.43
C GLY A 67 16.93 -0.24 12.61
N HIS A 68 17.07 -0.33 11.29
CA HIS A 68 16.94 0.81 10.39
C HIS A 68 15.51 1.39 10.43
N PRO A 69 15.35 2.71 10.59
CA PRO A 69 14.05 3.32 10.70
C PRO A 69 13.30 3.28 9.36
N TRP A 70 12.11 2.69 9.38
CA TRP A 70 11.15 2.72 8.29
C TRP A 70 9.74 2.90 8.85
N THR A 71 8.82 3.33 8.02
CA THR A 71 7.40 3.51 8.37
C THR A 71 6.53 2.93 7.28
N LEU A 72 5.53 2.14 7.65
CA LEU A 72 4.44 1.72 6.77
C LEU A 72 3.16 2.37 7.26
N GLU A 73 2.54 3.19 6.43
CA GLU A 73 1.30 3.91 6.72
C GLU A 73 0.18 3.47 5.79
N VAL A 74 -0.93 3.01 6.35
CA VAL A 74 -2.17 2.72 5.63
C VAL A 74 -3.14 3.88 5.85
N ARG A 75 -3.57 4.50 4.76
CA ARG A 75 -4.46 5.66 4.75
C ARG A 75 -5.73 5.33 3.95
N PRO A 76 -6.80 4.86 4.62
CA PRO A 76 -8.03 4.50 3.94
C PRO A 76 -8.71 5.66 3.19
N GLU A 77 -8.66 6.88 3.71
CA GLU A 77 -9.26 8.07 3.07
C GLU A 77 -8.62 8.39 1.72
N ASP A 78 -7.29 8.33 1.68
CA ASP A 78 -6.51 8.53 0.47
C ASP A 78 -6.50 7.28 -0.42
N GLY A 79 -7.07 6.17 0.06
CA GLY A 79 -7.09 4.89 -0.63
C GLY A 79 -5.70 4.31 -0.89
N ARG A 80 -4.71 4.53 -0.02
CA ARG A 80 -3.31 4.11 -0.27
C ARG A 80 -2.63 3.46 0.94
N THR A 81 -1.57 2.72 0.63
CA THR A 81 -0.58 2.22 1.59
C THR A 81 0.78 2.70 1.15
N ASP A 82 1.52 3.35 2.04
CA ASP A 82 2.83 3.91 1.77
C ASP A 82 3.85 3.30 2.73
N PHE A 83 4.92 2.70 2.19
CA PHE A 83 6.13 2.39 2.92
C PHE A 83 7.17 3.47 2.62
N ALA A 84 7.90 3.91 3.63
CA ALA A 84 8.99 4.86 3.52
C ALA A 84 10.15 4.47 4.44
N ALA A 85 11.38 4.60 3.95
CA ALA A 85 12.60 4.50 4.75
C ALA A 85 13.61 5.54 4.28
N GLU A 86 14.38 6.10 5.21
CA GLU A 86 15.43 7.09 4.90
C GLU A 86 16.68 6.44 4.28
N SER A 87 16.83 5.13 4.45
CA SER A 87 17.92 4.33 3.88
C SER A 87 17.35 3.15 3.10
N PRO A 88 17.93 2.81 1.93
CA PRO A 88 19.02 3.54 1.25
C PRO A 88 18.61 4.91 0.73
N ARG A 89 19.59 5.81 0.66
CA ARG A 89 19.45 7.09 -0.07
C ARG A 89 19.89 6.90 -1.51
N TRP A 90 19.06 7.33 -2.45
CA TRP A 90 19.39 7.31 -3.86
C TRP A 90 19.93 8.68 -4.29
N THR A 91 21.26 8.80 -4.38
CA THR A 91 21.92 10.08 -4.64
C THR A 91 21.96 10.48 -6.11
N GLU A 92 21.62 9.58 -7.03
CA GLU A 92 21.69 9.82 -8.48
C GLU A 92 20.47 10.57 -9.05
N GLY A 93 19.66 11.17 -8.17
CA GLY A 93 18.47 11.93 -8.52
C GLY A 93 17.19 11.25 -8.04
N HIS A 94 16.19 11.22 -8.90
CA HIS A 94 14.87 10.68 -8.64
C HIS A 94 14.55 9.60 -9.67
N LEU A 95 13.99 8.49 -9.19
CA LEU A 95 13.54 7.39 -10.03
C LEU A 95 12.16 6.93 -9.57
N VAL A 96 11.27 6.73 -10.53
CA VAL A 96 9.96 6.12 -10.33
C VAL A 96 9.88 4.90 -11.22
N LEU A 97 9.54 3.75 -10.63
CA LEU A 97 9.36 2.49 -11.33
C LEU A 97 7.99 1.91 -11.00
N ALA A 98 7.18 1.71 -12.03
CA ALA A 98 5.82 1.18 -11.91
C ALA A 98 5.63 -0.02 -12.82
N ALA A 99 5.03 -1.09 -12.31
CA ALA A 99 4.55 -2.17 -13.15
C ALA A 99 3.40 -1.65 -14.03
N ALA A 100 3.53 -1.81 -15.34
CA ALA A 100 2.59 -1.24 -16.30
C ALA A 100 2.32 -2.19 -17.47
N ALA A 101 1.14 -2.06 -18.08
CA ALA A 101 0.93 -2.55 -19.43
C ALA A 101 1.70 -1.64 -20.40
N PRO A 102 2.14 -2.12 -21.58
CA PRO A 102 3.07 -1.39 -22.46
C PRO A 102 2.49 -0.16 -23.19
N ASP A 103 1.38 0.44 -22.75
CA ASP A 103 0.75 1.58 -23.46
C ASP A 103 1.31 2.95 -23.02
N ARG A 104 1.52 3.88 -23.95
CA ARG A 104 2.05 5.24 -23.69
C ARG A 104 1.16 6.09 -22.78
N ARG A 105 -0.16 5.84 -22.76
CA ARG A 105 -1.12 6.51 -21.85
C ARG A 105 -0.79 6.32 -20.38
N ASP A 106 -0.07 5.25 -20.09
CA ASP A 106 0.22 4.82 -18.74
C ASP A 106 1.32 5.65 -18.07
N ALA A 107 2.23 6.26 -18.84
CA ALA A 107 3.27 7.16 -18.34
C ALA A 107 2.69 8.50 -17.88
N ALA A 108 1.75 9.08 -18.63
CA ALA A 108 1.06 10.31 -18.21
C ALA A 108 0.20 10.08 -16.96
N ALA A 109 -0.46 8.92 -16.86
CA ALA A 109 -1.19 8.52 -15.66
C ALA A 109 -0.24 8.34 -14.45
N LEU A 110 0.94 7.77 -14.68
CA LEU A 110 1.96 7.60 -13.64
C LEU A 110 2.48 8.96 -13.11
N VAL A 111 2.74 9.92 -14.00
CA VAL A 111 3.11 11.29 -13.60
C VAL A 111 2.02 11.93 -12.75
N ALA A 112 0.74 11.71 -13.08
CA ALA A 112 -0.38 12.20 -12.29
C ALA A 112 -0.48 11.55 -10.90
N GLU A 113 -0.02 10.31 -10.72
CA GLU A 113 0.05 9.63 -9.41
C GLU A 113 1.21 10.12 -8.54
N VAL A 114 2.20 10.79 -9.13
CA VAL A 114 3.35 11.39 -8.42
C VAL A 114 3.55 12.86 -8.82
N PRO A 115 2.60 13.77 -8.49
CA PRO A 115 2.65 15.16 -8.94
C PRO A 115 3.90 15.92 -8.50
N SER A 116 4.45 15.55 -7.34
CA SER A 116 5.69 16.13 -6.79
C SER A 116 6.93 15.85 -7.63
N MET A 117 6.84 14.97 -8.63
CA MET A 117 7.94 14.56 -9.51
C MET A 117 7.63 14.86 -10.98
N GLY A 118 6.90 15.94 -11.26
CA GLY A 118 6.56 16.34 -12.64
C GLY A 118 7.74 16.72 -13.54
N PHE A 119 8.96 16.78 -13.01
CA PHE A 119 10.19 17.02 -13.76
C PHE A 119 10.83 15.75 -14.35
N LEU A 120 10.35 14.56 -13.96
CA LEU A 120 10.88 13.30 -14.45
C LEU A 120 10.53 13.07 -15.93
N ARG A 121 11.43 12.39 -16.63
CA ARG A 121 11.29 12.03 -18.03
C ARG A 121 11.18 10.51 -18.17
N PRO A 122 10.41 10.01 -19.15
CA PRO A 122 10.45 8.59 -19.48
C PRO A 122 11.86 8.14 -19.84
N ALA A 123 12.26 6.98 -19.33
CA ALA A 123 13.53 6.32 -19.64
C ALA A 123 13.32 4.83 -19.95
N GLU A 124 14.39 4.18 -20.43
CA GLU A 124 14.37 2.76 -20.75
C GLU A 124 14.16 1.91 -19.49
N ALA A 125 13.14 1.07 -19.51
CA ALA A 125 12.72 0.28 -18.35
C ALA A 125 12.75 -1.22 -18.69
N PRO A 126 12.88 -2.10 -17.69
CA PRO A 126 12.68 -3.53 -17.86
C PRO A 126 11.32 -3.83 -18.48
N ALA A 127 11.21 -4.95 -19.19
CA ALA A 127 9.99 -5.34 -19.87
C ALA A 127 8.77 -5.37 -18.91
N GLY A 128 7.69 -4.69 -19.31
CA GLY A 128 6.45 -4.59 -18.50
C GLY A 128 6.52 -3.57 -17.36
N PHE A 129 7.51 -2.67 -17.38
CA PHE A 129 7.61 -1.56 -16.46
C PHE A 129 7.62 -0.22 -17.19
N LEU A 130 7.20 0.81 -16.48
CA LEU A 130 7.44 2.19 -16.84
C LEU A 130 8.42 2.77 -15.84
N MET A 131 9.44 3.45 -16.36
CA MET A 131 10.44 4.15 -15.57
C MET A 131 10.42 5.64 -15.92
N LEU A 132 10.39 6.47 -14.89
CA LEU A 132 10.59 7.92 -15.00
C LEU A 132 11.81 8.30 -14.15
N ASN A 133 12.69 9.13 -14.67
CA ASN A 133 13.89 9.59 -13.97
C ASN A 133 14.28 11.03 -14.35
N ASP A 134 15.17 11.64 -13.57
CA ASP A 134 15.85 12.90 -13.89
C ASP A 134 17.37 12.73 -14.15
N GLY A 135 17.95 11.56 -13.83
CA GLY A 135 19.36 11.20 -14.03
C GLY A 135 19.54 9.77 -14.55
N ASP A 136 20.78 9.39 -14.90
CA ASP A 136 21.10 8.04 -15.41
C ASP A 136 21.07 6.99 -14.28
N PRO A 137 20.11 6.05 -14.28
CA PRO A 137 19.92 5.10 -13.18
C PRO A 137 20.81 3.85 -13.31
N GLY A 138 21.44 3.64 -14.47
CA GLY A 138 22.18 2.41 -14.78
C GLY A 138 23.49 2.25 -14.00
N ARG A 139 23.97 3.28 -13.29
CA ARG A 139 25.27 3.24 -12.62
C ARG A 139 25.32 2.47 -11.30
N ARG A 140 24.18 2.27 -10.61
CA ARG A 140 24.17 1.66 -9.26
C ARG A 140 22.97 0.79 -8.90
N LEU A 141 21.86 0.87 -9.63
CA LEU A 141 20.63 0.13 -9.28
C LEU A 141 20.57 -1.20 -10.04
N PRO A 142 20.49 -2.37 -9.36
CA PRO A 142 20.20 -3.65 -10.02
C PRO A 142 18.72 -3.67 -10.47
N LEU A 143 18.42 -2.94 -11.54
CA LEU A 143 17.08 -2.61 -11.99
C LEU A 143 16.27 -3.86 -12.37
N GLU A 144 16.91 -4.85 -12.97
CA GLU A 144 16.28 -6.13 -13.32
C GLU A 144 15.89 -6.95 -12.08
N ASP A 145 16.75 -6.99 -11.04
CA ASP A 145 16.44 -7.70 -9.79
C ASP A 145 15.25 -7.05 -9.06
N VAL A 146 15.25 -5.71 -9.03
CA VAL A 146 14.13 -4.93 -8.46
C VAL A 146 12.85 -5.16 -9.26
N ALA A 147 12.92 -5.13 -10.59
CA ALA A 147 11.78 -5.40 -11.46
C ALA A 147 11.26 -6.84 -11.28
N GLN A 148 12.14 -7.82 -11.10
CA GLN A 148 11.76 -9.21 -10.83
C GLN A 148 10.98 -9.34 -9.51
N LEU A 149 11.42 -8.65 -8.45
CA LEU A 149 10.71 -8.63 -7.17
C LEU A 149 9.35 -7.97 -7.27
N LEU A 150 9.27 -6.82 -7.95
CA LEU A 150 8.00 -6.13 -8.18
C LEU A 150 7.05 -6.99 -9.05
N ARG A 151 7.58 -7.77 -9.99
CA ARG A 151 6.79 -8.70 -10.83
C ARG A 151 6.30 -9.92 -10.04
N ALA A 152 7.06 -10.37 -9.05
CA ALA A 152 6.66 -11.47 -8.16
C ALA A 152 5.53 -11.07 -7.19
N TRP A 153 5.26 -9.77 -7.03
CA TRP A 153 4.14 -9.29 -6.23
C TRP A 153 2.80 -9.75 -6.81
N GLN A 154 2.01 -10.45 -5.98
CA GLN A 154 0.64 -10.79 -6.33
C GLN A 154 -0.30 -9.63 -6.01
N PRO A 155 -1.01 -9.07 -7.00
CA PRO A 155 -1.89 -7.93 -6.78
C PRO A 155 -2.98 -8.20 -5.74
N VAL A 156 -3.15 -7.30 -4.78
CA VAL A 156 -4.21 -7.42 -3.75
C VAL A 156 -5.59 -7.05 -4.28
N VAL A 157 -5.64 -6.26 -5.35
CA VAL A 157 -6.84 -5.90 -6.11
C VAL A 157 -6.50 -5.91 -7.61
N ARG A 158 -7.51 -6.02 -8.46
CA ARG A 158 -7.31 -5.98 -9.93
C ARG A 158 -6.86 -4.59 -10.38
N GLY A 159 -5.97 -4.57 -11.37
CA GLY A 159 -5.47 -3.35 -12.00
C GLY A 159 -4.34 -2.67 -11.23
N ARG A 160 -3.97 -1.45 -11.68
CA ARG A 160 -2.81 -0.67 -11.21
C ARG A 160 -2.79 -0.43 -9.70
N LYS A 161 -3.96 -0.20 -9.09
CA LYS A 161 -4.09 0.02 -7.64
C LYS A 161 -3.58 -1.14 -6.79
N GLY A 162 -3.54 -2.35 -7.34
CA GLY A 162 -3.02 -3.54 -6.67
C GLY A 162 -1.53 -3.76 -6.88
N LEU A 163 -0.87 -2.95 -7.71
CA LEU A 163 0.54 -3.05 -8.04
C LEU A 163 1.37 -2.01 -7.27
N PRO A 164 2.58 -2.38 -6.82
CA PRO A 164 3.47 -1.47 -6.12
C PRO A 164 4.12 -0.48 -7.09
N LEU A 165 4.24 0.75 -6.62
CA LEU A 165 4.95 1.86 -7.22
C LEU A 165 6.21 2.15 -6.40
N LEU A 166 7.39 1.95 -6.98
CA LEU A 166 8.66 2.26 -6.32
C LEU A 166 9.09 3.69 -6.67
N MET A 167 9.51 4.44 -5.66
CA MET A 167 10.08 5.77 -5.78
C MET A 167 11.41 5.79 -5.02
N LEU A 168 12.49 6.17 -5.70
CA LEU A 168 13.81 6.39 -5.12
C LEU A 168 14.13 7.87 -5.22
N THR A 169 14.56 8.44 -4.10
CA THR A 169 14.92 9.86 -4.00
C THR A 169 16.16 10.03 -3.14
N PRO A 170 16.79 11.22 -3.13
CA PRO A 170 17.90 11.51 -2.24
C PRO A 170 17.54 11.40 -0.76
N GLU A 171 16.26 11.55 -0.41
CA GLU A 171 15.74 11.42 0.95
C GLU A 171 15.49 9.96 1.36
N GLY A 172 15.46 9.02 0.41
CA GLY A 172 15.33 7.60 0.70
C GLY A 172 14.48 6.83 -0.31
N ILE A 173 13.91 5.72 0.17
CA ILE A 173 13.03 4.84 -0.60
C ILE A 173 11.59 5.00 -0.16
N ARG A 174 10.68 5.02 -1.13
CA ARG A 174 9.24 4.87 -0.91
C ARG A 174 8.64 3.80 -1.81
N LEU A 175 7.83 2.94 -1.23
CA LEU A 175 7.02 1.97 -1.98
C LEU A 175 5.55 2.26 -1.70
N ARG A 176 4.78 2.54 -2.74
CA ARG A 176 3.36 2.90 -2.63
C ARG A 176 2.48 1.84 -3.26
N LEU A 177 1.32 1.63 -2.66
CA LEU A 177 0.22 0.88 -3.21
C LEU A 177 -1.02 1.76 -3.28
N GLY A 178 -1.67 1.84 -4.43
CA GLY A 178 -2.92 2.59 -4.64
C GLY A 178 -4.16 1.95 -4.00
N HIS A 179 -3.97 1.17 -2.93
CA HIS A 179 -5.00 0.48 -2.19
C HIS A 179 -4.63 0.39 -0.69
N PRO A 180 -5.58 0.62 0.24
CA PRO A 180 -5.32 0.46 1.66
C PRO A 180 -5.34 -1.02 2.05
N LEU A 181 -4.24 -1.52 2.63
CA LEU A 181 -4.15 -2.91 3.10
C LEU A 181 -4.93 -3.10 4.40
N LYS A 182 -5.79 -4.13 4.44
CA LYS A 182 -6.69 -4.39 5.59
C LYS A 182 -6.38 -5.65 6.36
N ARG A 183 -5.62 -6.58 5.76
CA ARG A 183 -5.34 -7.88 6.36
C ARG A 183 -3.88 -7.98 6.75
N ALA A 184 -3.62 -8.62 7.89
CA ALA A 184 -2.27 -8.80 8.41
C ALA A 184 -1.34 -9.51 7.40
N ASP A 185 -1.82 -10.55 6.71
CA ASP A 185 -1.04 -11.27 5.69
C ASP A 185 -0.60 -10.38 4.51
N GLN A 186 -1.43 -9.40 4.14
CA GLN A 186 -1.12 -8.48 3.05
C GLN A 186 -0.12 -7.42 3.50
N VAL A 187 -0.31 -6.91 4.72
CA VAL A 187 0.60 -5.93 5.34
C VAL A 187 1.99 -6.54 5.51
N GLU A 188 2.08 -7.76 6.03
CA GLU A 188 3.34 -8.49 6.20
C GLU A 188 4.05 -8.67 4.86
N ARG A 189 3.36 -9.20 3.85
CA ARG A 189 3.94 -9.39 2.50
C ARG A 189 4.42 -8.08 1.87
N PHE A 190 3.67 -6.99 2.03
CA PHE A 190 4.05 -5.69 1.47
C PHE A 190 5.28 -5.10 2.20
N ALA A 191 5.31 -5.20 3.52
CA ALA A 191 6.47 -4.80 4.32
C ALA A 191 7.71 -5.62 3.96
N ASP A 192 7.57 -6.94 3.82
CA ASP A 192 8.68 -7.82 3.44
C ASP A 192 9.20 -7.51 2.03
N LEU A 193 8.30 -7.27 1.05
CA LEU A 193 8.70 -6.79 -0.29
C LEU A 193 9.53 -5.50 -0.20
N ALA A 194 9.02 -4.49 0.53
CA ALA A 194 9.69 -3.20 0.65
C ALA A 194 11.06 -3.33 1.34
N LEU A 195 11.15 -4.17 2.37
CA LEU A 195 12.40 -4.44 3.08
C LEU A 195 13.40 -5.18 2.20
N VAL A 196 12.97 -6.16 1.40
CA VAL A 196 13.86 -6.86 0.46
C VAL A 196 14.38 -5.88 -0.60
N ILE A 197 13.51 -5.05 -1.20
CA ILE A 197 13.93 -4.02 -2.15
C ILE A 197 14.94 -3.07 -1.51
N SER A 198 14.67 -2.59 -0.28
CA SER A 198 15.60 -1.69 0.42
C SER A 198 16.99 -2.30 0.61
N ARG A 199 17.09 -3.61 0.90
CA ARG A 199 18.38 -4.29 1.06
C ARG A 199 19.14 -4.45 -0.24
N ILE A 200 18.43 -4.68 -1.36
CA ILE A 200 19.05 -4.86 -2.68
C ILE A 200 19.62 -3.56 -3.23
N ILE A 201 18.94 -2.44 -2.96
CA ILE A 201 19.42 -1.12 -3.35
C ILE A 201 20.66 -0.73 -2.53
N GLY A 202 20.81 -1.26 -1.32
CA GLY A 202 21.97 -1.09 -0.45
C GLY A 202 21.67 -0.25 0.78
N PRO A 203 22.68 0.08 1.61
CA PRO A 203 22.63 1.19 2.56
C PRO A 203 22.83 2.57 1.90
#